data_AF-A0A2A9PM94-F1
#
_entry.id   AF-A0A2A9PM94-F1
#
_cell.length_a   1.000
_cell.length_b   1.000
_cell.length_c   1.000
_cell.angle_alpha   90.00
_cell.angle_beta   90.00
_cell.angle_gamma   90.00
#
_symmetry.space_group_name_H-M   'P 1'
#
loop_
_entity.id
_entity.type
_entity.pdbx_description
1 polymer ?
#
loop_
_entity_poly.entity_id
_entity_poly.type
_entity_poly.pdbx_seq_one_letter_code
_entity_poly.pdbx_strand_id
1 'polypeptide(L)'
;MQPIHILNLISRLPVLRQVYRSVPYKAGRLARMKCSGPTCSRDFARFLTTKAYVAYVDALNKRPFPGLADFVNSTVTLNGTSMPLADFEKLLTDDMDAAPDLQWETSMLVVDEAKQRVGCRIEFRCTPQREFMGRNIQGTVTCMEHMFYQYESGKISDVWWMPGELVSAESSGNFAK
;
A
#
# COMPACT_ATOMS: atom_id res chain seq x y z
N MET A 1 10.58 22.57 5.81
CA MET A 1 9.75 21.64 5.01
C MET A 1 8.80 20.98 5.98
N GLN A 2 7.48 21.18 5.86
CA GLN A 2 6.50 20.58 6.79
C GLN A 2 6.45 19.06 6.55
N PRO A 3 6.35 18.22 7.60
CA PRO A 3 6.18 16.78 7.42
C PRO A 3 4.93 16.51 6.59
N ILE A 4 5.08 15.72 5.52
CA ILE A 4 3.95 15.26 4.72
C ILE A 4 3.33 14.10 5.50
N HIS A 5 2.32 14.38 6.31
CA HIS A 5 1.57 13.30 6.97
C HIS A 5 0.71 12.58 5.96
N ILE A 6 0.74 11.25 6.03
CA ILE A 6 0.00 10.39 5.10
C ILE A 6 -1.51 10.71 5.10
N LEU A 7 -2.09 11.12 6.25
CA LEU A 7 -3.48 11.60 6.34
C LEU A 7 -3.75 12.94 5.62
N ASN A 8 -2.74 13.81 5.48
CA ASN A 8 -2.89 15.07 4.76
C ASN A 8 -3.05 14.86 3.24
N LEU A 9 -2.62 13.71 2.72
CA LEU A 9 -2.85 13.34 1.32
C LEU A 9 -4.31 12.92 1.07
N ILE A 10 -5.02 12.48 2.09
CA ILE A 10 -6.44 12.12 1.99
C ILE A 10 -7.32 13.37 2.11
N SER A 11 -7.00 14.29 3.02
CA SER A 11 -7.79 15.50 3.26
C SER A 11 -7.76 16.51 2.09
N ARG A 12 -6.77 16.40 1.19
CA ARG A 12 -6.66 17.23 -0.02
C ARG A 12 -7.40 16.68 -1.24
N LEU A 13 -8.05 15.52 -1.10
CA LEU A 13 -8.85 14.94 -2.17
C LEU A 13 -10.23 15.59 -2.17
N PRO A 14 -10.81 15.95 -3.32
CA PRO A 14 -12.24 16.20 -3.42
C PRO A 14 -12.98 14.87 -3.23
N VAL A 15 -13.15 14.47 -1.95
CA VAL A 15 -13.61 13.15 -1.47
C VAL A 15 -14.94 12.69 -2.10
N LEU A 16 -15.70 13.58 -2.76
CA LEU A 16 -17.03 13.27 -3.30
C LEU A 16 -17.18 13.35 -4.83
N ARG A 17 -16.15 13.72 -5.62
CA ARG A 17 -16.32 13.82 -7.09
C ARG A 17 -15.64 12.74 -7.91
N GLN A 18 -14.77 11.93 -7.31
CA GLN A 18 -13.97 10.96 -8.05
C GLN A 18 -14.43 9.50 -7.88
N VAL A 19 -15.23 9.20 -6.85
CA VAL A 19 -15.85 7.88 -6.67
C VAL A 19 -16.96 7.62 -7.70
N TYR A 20 -17.49 8.65 -8.37
CA TYR A 20 -18.55 8.55 -9.39
C TYR A 20 -18.17 9.08 -10.78
N ARG A 21 -16.89 9.37 -11.05
CA ARG A 21 -16.42 9.41 -12.43
C ARG A 21 -15.94 8.01 -12.76
N SER A 22 -16.80 7.27 -13.45
CA SER A 22 -16.46 6.02 -14.10
C SER A 22 -15.07 6.13 -14.70
N VAL A 23 -14.08 5.50 -14.06
CA VAL A 23 -12.91 5.04 -14.80
C VAL A 23 -13.53 4.13 -15.86
N PRO A 24 -13.48 4.46 -17.16
CA PRO A 24 -14.12 3.63 -18.15
C PRO A 24 -13.45 2.27 -18.06
N TYR A 25 -14.20 1.30 -17.52
CA TYR A 25 -13.83 -0.10 -17.52
C TYR A 25 -13.84 -0.54 -18.98
N LYS A 26 -12.72 -0.37 -19.67
CA LYS A 26 -12.46 -1.10 -20.90
C LYS A 26 -12.13 -2.52 -20.46
N ALA A 27 -13.05 -3.45 -20.70
CA ALA A 27 -12.73 -4.86 -20.68
C ALA A 27 -11.55 -5.07 -21.65
N GLY A 28 -10.35 -5.18 -21.08
CA GLY A 28 -9.16 -5.54 -21.83
C GLY A 28 -9.41 -6.91 -22.43
N ARG A 29 -9.55 -6.96 -23.75
CA ARG A 29 -9.53 -8.23 -24.48
C ARG A 29 -8.17 -8.86 -24.17
N LEU A 30 -8.15 -9.96 -23.41
CA LEU A 30 -6.96 -10.78 -23.22
C LEU A 30 -6.47 -11.19 -24.61
N ALA A 31 -5.47 -10.47 -25.12
CA ALA A 31 -4.73 -10.93 -26.27
C ALA A 31 -3.94 -12.15 -25.80
N ARG A 32 -4.42 -13.35 -26.16
CA ARG A 32 -3.57 -14.55 -26.15
C ARG A 32 -2.45 -14.30 -27.15
N MET A 33 -1.29 -13.88 -26.65
CA MET A 33 -0.10 -13.79 -27.48
C MET A 33 0.36 -15.21 -27.78
N LYS A 34 0.06 -15.69 -29.00
CA LYS A 34 0.62 -16.95 -29.50
C LYS A 34 2.11 -16.74 -29.70
N CYS A 35 2.92 -17.29 -28.80
CA CYS A 35 4.36 -17.40 -29.02
C CYS A 35 4.61 -18.55 -29.99
N SER A 36 5.09 -18.24 -31.20
CA SER A 36 5.63 -19.22 -32.14
C SER A 36 7.00 -18.74 -32.62
N GLY A 37 8.05 -19.13 -31.90
CA GLY A 37 9.44 -18.87 -32.28
C GLY A 37 10.43 -19.31 -31.19
N PRO A 38 11.62 -19.84 -31.53
CA PRO A 38 12.58 -20.43 -30.58
C PRO A 38 13.44 -19.40 -29.83
N THR A 39 13.08 -18.12 -29.84
CA THR A 39 13.79 -17.05 -29.10
C THR A 39 12.96 -16.55 -27.90
N CYS A 40 12.29 -17.46 -27.19
CA CYS A 40 11.69 -17.15 -25.89
C CYS A 40 12.80 -17.11 -24.83
N SER A 41 13.62 -16.07 -24.89
CA SER A 41 14.69 -15.80 -23.94
C SER A 41 14.34 -14.52 -23.17
N ARG A 42 13.75 -14.73 -21.98
CA ARG A 42 13.95 -13.89 -20.79
C ARG A 42 13.27 -12.51 -20.67
N ASP A 43 12.28 -12.17 -21.50
CA ASP A 43 11.38 -11.02 -21.25
C ASP A 43 10.08 -11.45 -20.54
N PHE A 44 10.20 -12.25 -19.47
CA PHE A 44 9.12 -12.34 -18.49
C PHE A 44 9.15 -11.03 -17.70
N ALA A 45 8.44 -10.01 -18.19
CA ALA A 45 8.02 -8.89 -17.35
C ALA A 45 7.54 -9.51 -16.03
N ARG A 46 8.12 -9.10 -14.89
CA ARG A 46 7.70 -9.63 -13.59
C ARG A 46 6.19 -9.42 -13.53
N PHE A 47 5.39 -10.47 -13.45
CA PHE A 47 3.95 -10.33 -13.30
C PHE A 47 3.62 -10.34 -11.80
N LEU A 48 2.58 -9.60 -11.44
CA LEU A 48 1.98 -9.69 -10.11
C LEU A 48 1.61 -11.14 -9.83
N THR A 49 2.03 -11.62 -8.67
CA THR A 49 1.58 -12.86 -8.05
C THR A 49 1.38 -12.60 -6.56
N THR A 50 0.63 -13.48 -5.89
CA THR A 50 0.50 -13.47 -4.42
C THR A 50 1.87 -13.42 -3.73
N LYS A 51 2.86 -14.18 -4.22
CA LYS A 51 4.22 -14.20 -3.67
C LYS A 51 4.94 -12.86 -3.85
N ALA A 52 4.75 -12.20 -4.99
CA ALA A 52 5.35 -10.89 -5.23
C ALA A 52 4.79 -9.84 -4.26
N TYR A 53 3.48 -9.85 -4.02
CA TYR A 53 2.85 -8.94 -3.06
C TYR A 53 3.32 -9.20 -1.62
N VAL A 54 3.38 -10.46 -1.19
CA VAL A 54 3.90 -10.81 0.14
C VAL A 54 5.36 -10.39 0.31
N ALA A 55 6.20 -10.60 -0.72
CA ALA A 55 7.59 -10.16 -0.67
C ALA A 55 7.76 -8.62 -0.55
N TYR A 56 6.81 -7.85 -1.10
CA TYR A 56 6.75 -6.40 -0.90
C TYR A 56 6.46 -6.06 0.57
N VAL A 57 5.48 -6.71 1.18
CA VAL A 57 5.15 -6.51 2.61
C VAL A 57 6.31 -6.96 3.51
N ASP A 58 6.98 -8.07 3.18
CA ASP A 58 8.18 -8.51 3.88
C ASP A 58 9.30 -7.45 3.80
N ALA A 59 9.45 -6.79 2.65
CA ALA A 59 10.43 -5.70 2.49
C ALA A 59 10.06 -4.48 3.35
N LEU A 60 8.77 -4.12 3.46
CA LEU A 60 8.31 -3.07 4.38
C LEU A 60 8.66 -3.36 5.84
N ASN A 61 8.58 -4.63 6.25
CA ASN A 61 8.80 -5.06 7.63
C ASN A 61 10.28 -5.26 8.01
N LYS A 62 11.18 -5.37 7.02
CA LYS A 62 12.62 -5.55 7.27
C LYS A 62 13.24 -4.33 7.95
N ARG A 63 14.18 -4.61 8.86
CA ARG A 63 15.00 -3.62 9.57
C ARG A 63 16.48 -4.04 9.45
N PRO A 64 17.40 -3.19 8.97
CA PRO A 64 17.17 -1.85 8.41
C PRO A 64 16.27 -1.89 7.16
N PHE A 65 15.55 -0.80 6.90
CA PHE A 65 14.64 -0.69 5.76
C PHE A 65 15.45 -0.72 4.44
N PRO A 66 15.22 -1.70 3.56
CA PRO A 66 16.04 -1.88 2.36
C PRO A 66 15.67 -0.95 1.20
N GLY A 67 14.60 -0.15 1.34
CA GLY A 67 13.95 0.54 0.22
C GLY A 67 13.02 -0.39 -0.56
N LEU A 68 12.36 0.17 -1.57
CA LEU A 68 11.25 -0.43 -2.32
C LEU A 68 11.45 -0.38 -3.84
N ALA A 69 12.64 0.00 -4.32
CA ALA A 69 12.91 0.14 -5.75
C ALA A 69 12.66 -1.15 -6.57
N ASP A 70 12.74 -2.33 -5.93
CA ASP A 70 12.42 -3.61 -6.57
C ASP A 70 10.92 -3.89 -6.70
N PHE A 71 10.09 -3.21 -5.91
CA PHE A 71 8.65 -3.49 -5.74
C PHE A 71 7.75 -2.36 -6.24
N VAL A 72 8.22 -1.12 -6.20
CA VAL A 72 7.44 0.09 -6.53
C VAL A 72 8.13 0.83 -7.68
N ASN A 73 7.34 1.40 -8.59
CA ASN A 73 7.87 2.20 -9.68
C ASN A 73 8.60 3.45 -9.16
N SER A 74 9.49 4.01 -9.99
CA SER A 74 10.23 5.24 -9.65
C SER A 74 9.31 6.44 -9.38
N THR A 75 8.09 6.38 -9.91
CA THR A 75 6.99 7.30 -9.65
C THR A 75 5.77 6.46 -9.26
N VAL A 76 5.09 6.83 -8.19
CA VAL A 76 3.90 6.16 -7.68
C VAL A 76 2.76 7.14 -7.49
N THR A 77 1.54 6.72 -7.82
CA THR A 77 0.33 7.52 -7.61
C THR A 77 -0.39 7.03 -6.36
N LEU A 78 -0.27 7.77 -5.25
CA LEU A 78 -0.98 7.50 -4.01
C LEU A 78 -2.27 8.33 -3.96
N ASN A 79 -3.42 7.66 -3.94
CA ASN A 79 -4.75 8.28 -3.91
C ASN A 79 -4.97 9.35 -4.99
N GLY A 80 -4.39 9.16 -6.17
CA GLY A 80 -4.47 10.13 -7.28
C GLY A 80 -3.41 11.23 -7.24
N THR A 81 -2.55 11.28 -6.22
CA THR A 81 -1.39 12.19 -6.15
C THR A 81 -0.14 11.45 -6.57
N SER A 82 0.47 11.86 -7.68
CA SER A 82 1.71 11.28 -8.18
C SER A 82 2.92 11.85 -7.43
N MET A 83 3.83 10.99 -7.00
CA MET A 83 5.06 11.35 -6.31
C MET A 83 6.24 10.44 -6.67
N PRO A 84 7.49 10.92 -6.56
CA PRO A 84 8.68 10.08 -6.64
C PRO A 84 8.67 8.97 -5.58
N LEU A 85 9.32 7.84 -5.89
CA LEU A 85 9.47 6.72 -4.96
C LEU A 85 10.06 7.16 -3.60
N ALA A 86 11.06 8.04 -3.62
CA ALA A 86 11.71 8.53 -2.41
C ALA A 86 10.71 9.23 -1.46
N ASP A 87 9.74 9.97 -2.00
CA ASP A 87 8.71 10.63 -1.19
C ASP A 87 7.73 9.61 -0.61
N PHE A 88 7.37 8.58 -1.39
CA PHE A 88 6.52 7.48 -0.90
C PHE A 88 7.22 6.65 0.18
N GLU A 89 8.50 6.31 -0.01
CA GLU A 89 9.33 5.67 1.00
C GLU A 89 9.41 6.52 2.26
N LYS A 90 9.55 7.84 2.11
CA LYS A 90 9.57 8.77 3.24
C LYS A 90 8.29 8.70 4.07
N LEU A 91 7.10 8.63 3.45
CA LEU A 91 5.83 8.47 4.18
C LEU A 91 5.86 7.23 5.07
N LEU A 92 6.37 6.13 4.53
CA LEU A 92 6.45 4.85 5.25
C LEU A 92 7.51 4.91 6.36
N THR A 93 8.70 5.46 6.09
CA THR A 93 9.77 5.55 7.08
C THR A 93 9.43 6.52 8.20
N ASP A 94 8.69 7.61 7.93
CA ASP A 94 8.21 8.52 8.97
C ASP A 94 7.33 7.77 10.00
N ASP A 95 6.47 6.86 9.53
CA ASP A 95 5.64 5.98 10.37
C ASP A 95 6.48 4.89 11.08
N MET A 96 7.46 4.27 10.40
CA MET A 96 8.40 3.30 11.03
C MET A 96 9.21 3.95 12.14
N ASP A 97 9.70 5.16 11.91
CA ASP A 97 10.48 5.90 12.89
C ASP A 97 9.59 6.29 14.07
N ALA A 98 8.33 6.67 13.81
CA ALA A 98 7.39 7.08 14.84
C ALA A 98 6.95 5.92 15.73
N ALA A 99 6.87 4.71 15.18
CA ALA A 99 6.57 3.47 15.91
C ALA A 99 7.58 2.37 15.51
N PRO A 100 8.74 2.27 16.18
CA PRO A 100 9.79 1.30 15.80
C PRO A 100 9.36 -0.18 15.87
N ASP A 101 8.32 -0.50 16.64
CA ASP A 101 7.69 -1.82 16.74
C ASP A 101 6.63 -2.08 15.66
N LEU A 102 6.40 -1.13 14.73
CA LEU A 102 5.45 -1.26 13.63
C LEU A 102 5.80 -2.44 12.72
N GLN A 103 4.82 -3.30 12.51
CA GLN A 103 4.81 -4.39 11.55
C GLN A 103 3.48 -4.36 10.80
N TRP A 104 3.54 -4.38 9.47
CA TRP A 104 2.37 -4.48 8.62
C TRP A 104 2.03 -5.94 8.37
N GLU A 105 0.85 -6.36 8.78
CA GLU A 105 0.35 -7.72 8.60
C GLU A 105 -0.75 -7.75 7.55
N THR A 106 -0.67 -8.66 6.58
CA THR A 106 -1.72 -8.84 5.57
C THR A 106 -2.77 -9.82 6.07
N SER A 107 -3.88 -9.30 6.62
CA SER A 107 -4.94 -10.14 7.19
C SER A 107 -6.00 -10.60 6.18
N MET A 108 -6.07 -9.95 5.01
CA MET A 108 -6.88 -10.38 3.88
C MET A 108 -6.18 -10.00 2.58
N LEU A 109 -6.16 -10.91 1.60
CA LEU A 109 -5.51 -10.68 0.31
C LEU A 109 -6.34 -11.26 -0.83
N VAL A 110 -6.59 -10.42 -1.85
CA VAL A 110 -7.20 -10.79 -3.13
C VAL A 110 -6.27 -10.32 -4.24
N VAL A 111 -5.89 -11.23 -5.13
CA VAL A 111 -5.02 -10.95 -6.28
C VAL A 111 -5.78 -11.23 -7.56
N ASP A 112 -5.96 -10.20 -8.38
CA ASP A 112 -6.45 -10.32 -9.75
C ASP A 112 -5.23 -10.28 -10.69
N GLU A 113 -4.67 -11.45 -10.97
CA GLU A 113 -3.49 -11.58 -11.85
C GLU A 113 -3.80 -11.12 -13.28
N ALA A 114 -5.02 -11.34 -13.79
CA ALA A 114 -5.37 -10.94 -15.15
C ALA A 114 -5.37 -9.40 -15.30
N LYS A 115 -5.77 -8.67 -14.25
CA LYS A 115 -5.76 -7.21 -14.24
C LYS A 115 -4.54 -6.59 -13.57
N GLN A 116 -3.63 -7.41 -13.05
CA GLN A 116 -2.45 -6.98 -12.31
C GLN A 116 -2.83 -6.06 -11.14
N ARG A 117 -3.84 -6.46 -10.35
CA ARG A 117 -4.33 -5.70 -9.20
C ARG A 117 -4.34 -6.53 -7.93
N VAL A 118 -4.12 -5.84 -6.82
CA VAL A 118 -4.29 -6.38 -5.46
C VAL A 118 -5.37 -5.58 -4.75
N GLY A 119 -6.22 -6.26 -4.00
CA GLY A 119 -6.99 -5.69 -2.90
C GLY A 119 -6.62 -6.41 -1.61
N CYS A 120 -6.37 -5.67 -0.53
CA CYS A 120 -6.01 -6.28 0.74
C CYS A 120 -6.46 -5.45 1.93
N ARG A 121 -6.43 -6.12 3.09
CA ARG A 121 -6.55 -5.50 4.40
C ARG A 121 -5.21 -5.65 5.11
N ILE A 122 -4.68 -4.53 5.57
CA ILE A 122 -3.45 -4.48 6.36
C ILE A 122 -3.84 -4.17 7.81
N GLU A 123 -3.28 -4.94 8.74
CA GLU A 123 -3.43 -4.71 10.16
C GLU A 123 -2.07 -4.43 10.76
N PHE A 124 -2.04 -3.60 11.79
CA PHE A 124 -0.85 -3.43 12.61
C PHE A 124 -1.22 -3.13 14.06
N ARG A 125 -0.34 -3.55 14.95
CA ARG A 125 -0.35 -3.21 16.37
C ARG A 125 1.01 -2.63 16.74
N CYS A 126 1.07 -1.36 17.10
CA CYS A 126 2.34 -0.66 17.36
C CYS A 126 2.23 0.35 18.49
N THR A 127 3.37 0.85 18.97
CA THR A 127 3.47 1.77 20.09
C THR A 127 4.18 3.06 19.63
N PRO A 128 3.41 4.03 19.12
CA PRO A 128 3.93 5.35 18.75
C PRO A 128 4.70 6.02 19.89
N GLN A 129 5.89 6.53 19.57
CA GLN A 129 6.74 7.30 20.49
C GLN A 129 6.63 8.81 20.24
N ARG A 130 5.95 9.20 19.16
CA ARG A 130 5.69 10.58 18.74
C ARG A 130 4.40 10.61 17.92
N GLU A 131 4.09 11.75 17.31
CA GLU A 131 2.97 11.86 16.38
C GLU A 131 3.06 10.79 15.29
N PHE A 132 1.99 10.01 15.15
CA PHE A 132 1.91 8.87 14.25
C PHE A 132 0.71 9.03 13.33
N MET A 133 0.94 8.89 12.03
CA MET A 133 -0.08 9.16 11.00
C MET A 133 -0.81 10.50 11.18
N GLY A 134 -0.13 11.55 11.67
CA GLY A 134 -0.74 12.87 11.90
C GLY A 134 -1.65 12.95 13.13
N ARG A 135 -1.55 11.99 14.06
CA ARG A 135 -2.31 11.97 15.31
C ARG A 135 -1.38 11.86 16.52
N ASN A 136 -1.70 12.59 17.58
CA ASN A 136 -1.07 12.44 18.88
C ASN A 136 -1.84 11.39 19.68
N ILE A 137 -1.29 10.17 19.76
CA ILE A 137 -1.88 9.04 20.48
C ILE A 137 -0.86 8.54 21.51
N GLN A 138 -1.34 8.06 22.65
CA GLN A 138 -0.52 7.49 23.70
C GLN A 138 -0.79 5.98 23.82
N GLY A 139 0.26 5.23 24.14
CA GLY A 139 0.19 3.78 24.33
C GLY A 139 0.13 3.00 23.03
N THR A 140 -0.15 1.71 23.16
CA THR A 140 -0.26 0.82 22.00
C THR A 140 -1.58 1.03 21.26
N VAL A 141 -1.52 1.06 19.94
CA VAL A 141 -2.67 1.20 19.06
C VAL A 141 -2.79 -0.02 18.15
N THR A 142 -4.02 -0.27 17.70
CA THR A 142 -4.34 -1.19 16.61
C THR A 142 -5.03 -0.43 15.49
N CYS A 143 -4.70 -0.76 14.25
CA CYS A 143 -5.34 -0.18 13.06
C CYS A 143 -5.65 -1.28 12.04
N MET A 144 -6.70 -1.06 11.25
CA MET A 144 -7.03 -1.88 10.10
C MET A 144 -7.26 -1.00 8.86
N GLU A 145 -6.41 -1.16 7.86
CA GLU A 145 -6.42 -0.34 6.65
C GLU A 145 -6.84 -1.15 5.43
N HIS A 146 -7.51 -0.48 4.50
CA HIS A 146 -7.93 -1.07 3.24
C HIS A 146 -7.16 -0.47 2.08
N MET A 147 -6.63 -1.34 1.24
CA MET A 147 -5.61 -1.00 0.28
C MET A 147 -5.92 -1.68 -1.05
N PHE A 148 -5.79 -0.94 -2.16
CA PHE A 148 -5.75 -1.49 -3.50
C PHE A 148 -4.47 -1.04 -4.19
N TYR A 149 -3.93 -1.90 -5.05
CA TYR A 149 -2.71 -1.63 -5.80
C TYR A 149 -2.91 -1.94 -7.28
N GLN A 150 -2.37 -1.09 -8.15
CA GLN A 150 -2.15 -1.41 -9.56
C GLN A 150 -0.68 -1.73 -9.76
N TYR A 151 -0.42 -2.79 -10.51
CA TYR A 151 0.92 -3.14 -10.98
C TYR A 151 1.06 -2.78 -12.46
N GLU A 152 2.23 -2.26 -12.82
CA GLU A 152 2.68 -2.02 -14.19
C GLU A 152 4.10 -2.53 -14.31
N SER A 153 4.37 -3.37 -15.32
CA SER A 153 5.69 -3.99 -15.53
C SER A 153 6.27 -4.68 -14.29
N GLY A 154 5.40 -5.21 -13.43
CA GLY A 154 5.78 -5.96 -12.23
C GLY A 154 6.05 -5.15 -10.98
N LYS A 155 5.81 -3.84 -11.01
CA LYS A 155 5.96 -2.96 -9.86
C LYS A 155 4.68 -2.20 -9.59
N ILE A 156 4.48 -1.79 -8.35
CA ILE A 156 3.36 -0.96 -7.93
C ILE A 156 3.46 0.40 -8.62
N SER A 157 2.44 0.77 -9.40
CA SER A 157 2.30 2.07 -10.05
C SER A 157 1.32 2.98 -9.31
N ASP A 158 0.25 2.40 -8.77
CA ASP A 158 -0.83 3.12 -8.10
C ASP A 158 -1.19 2.44 -6.79
N VAL A 159 -1.50 3.25 -5.80
CA VAL A 159 -1.92 2.86 -4.47
C VAL A 159 -3.20 3.62 -4.13
N TRP A 160 -4.27 2.90 -3.86
CA TRP A 160 -5.48 3.47 -3.28
C TRP A 160 -5.59 3.00 -1.84
N TRP A 161 -5.59 3.96 -0.92
CA TRP A 161 -5.47 3.75 0.49
C TRP A 161 -6.57 4.47 1.24
N MET A 162 -7.23 3.73 2.12
CA MET A 162 -8.19 4.26 3.08
C MET A 162 -7.70 3.93 4.49
N PRO A 163 -7.49 4.96 5.34
CA PRO A 163 -6.94 4.77 6.66
C PRO A 163 -7.98 4.08 7.55
N GLY A 164 -7.49 3.25 8.44
CA GLY A 164 -8.28 2.72 9.54
C GLY A 164 -8.48 3.75 10.65
N GLU A 165 -9.31 3.37 11.61
CA GLU A 165 -9.30 4.03 12.90
C GLU A 165 -8.13 3.52 13.74
N LEU A 166 -7.37 4.44 14.33
CA LEU A 166 -6.35 4.11 15.33
C LEU A 166 -7.06 3.94 16.68
N VAL A 167 -7.24 2.70 17.10
CA VAL A 167 -7.91 2.33 18.34
C VAL A 167 -6.84 2.02 19.40
N SER A 168 -6.96 2.60 20.59
CA SER A 168 -6.07 2.26 21.70
C SER A 168 -6.29 0.81 22.15
N ALA A 169 -5.23 0.07 22.40
CA ALA A 169 -5.32 -1.30 22.90
C ALA A 169 -5.95 -1.39 24.31
N GLU A 170 -6.03 -0.28 25.03
CA GLU A 170 -6.64 -0.21 26.36
C GLU A 170 -8.18 -0.07 26.31
N SER A 171 -8.74 0.40 25.19
CA SER A 171 -10.20 0.59 25.05
C SER A 171 -10.93 -0.67 24.57
N SER A 172 -10.23 -1.76 24.26
CA SER A 172 -10.82 -3.04 23.82
C SER A 172 -11.48 -3.84 24.96
N GLY A 173 -11.42 -3.36 26.20
CA GLY A 173 -11.85 -4.09 27.40
C GLY A 173 -13.32 -3.96 27.80
N ASN A 174 -14.22 -3.41 26.98
CA ASN A 174 -15.62 -3.22 27.39
C ASN A 174 -16.64 -3.60 26.30
N PHE A 175 -16.61 -4.86 25.87
CA PHE A 175 -17.78 -5.54 25.31
C PHE A 175 -18.07 -6.80 26.12
N ALA A 176 -18.57 -6.60 27.35
CA ALA A 176 -19.11 -7.67 28.18
C ALA A 176 -20.25 -7.15 29.07
N LYS A 177 -21.46 -7.05 28.50
CA LYS A 177 -22.70 -7.68 28.98
C LYS A 177 -23.89 -7.28 28.13
#